data_AF-A0A3B8VYU4-F1
#
_entry.id   AF-A0A3B8VYU4-F1
#
_cell.length_a   1.000
_cell.length_b   1.000
_cell.length_c   1.000
_cell.angle_alpha   90.00
_cell.angle_beta   90.00
_cell.angle_gamma   90.00
#
_symmetry.space_group_name_H-M   'P 1'
#
loop_
_entity.id
_entity.type
_entity.pdbx_description
1 polymer ?
#
loop_
_entity_poly.entity_id
_entity_poly.type
_entity_poly.pdbx_seq_one_letter_code
_entity_poly.pdbx_strand_id
1 'polypeptide(L)'
;MGLFDFFKKKDTKEEYTRPDFADLFVTDLETGYVLNYDLKTWVVVEHIEYDWGDEQFSQEFKIDNGEEVATLFVEESDDVAISIVRDDNSAEVLPAWIEHFKQVGTPQQELTYNGITFKYSSESAGYCRNITTQPEVWREFMLYTYLDSTNRYCISIEQWNDNDFDISCSKQIADYEISSIYPSKRD
;
A
#
# COMPACT_ATOMS: atom_id res chain seq x y z
N MET A 1 -62.62 8.21 13.36
CA MET A 1 -62.01 9.41 13.97
C MET A 1 -61.06 8.88 15.05
N GLY A 2 -59.76 8.71 14.79
CA GLY A 2 -58.72 9.77 14.78
C GLY A 2 -58.13 9.85 16.20
N LEU A 3 -56.83 9.94 16.50
CA LEU A 3 -55.63 10.45 15.83
C LEU A 3 -54.39 9.94 16.60
N PHE A 4 -53.20 10.12 16.01
CA PHE A 4 -51.82 9.96 16.55
C PHE A 4 -51.05 8.71 16.13
N ASP A 5 -50.63 8.82 14.88
CA ASP A 5 -49.47 8.24 14.21
C ASP A 5 -48.14 8.78 14.81
N PHE A 6 -47.02 8.19 14.37
CA PHE A 6 -45.61 8.57 14.60
C PHE A 6 -44.93 8.07 15.88
N PHE A 7 -44.12 7.01 15.73
CA PHE A 7 -42.66 7.08 15.97
C PHE A 7 -41.97 5.80 15.44
N LYS A 8 -41.63 5.80 14.13
CA LYS A 8 -40.59 4.93 13.57
C LYS A 8 -39.25 5.64 13.76
N LYS A 9 -38.38 5.11 14.62
CA LYS A 9 -36.96 5.53 14.66
C LYS A 9 -36.29 5.08 13.36
N LYS A 10 -35.92 6.05 12.52
CA LYS A 10 -34.93 5.88 11.46
C LYS A 10 -33.57 5.91 12.16
N ASP A 11 -32.83 4.81 12.12
CA ASP A 11 -31.39 4.84 12.35
C ASP A 11 -30.79 5.63 11.20
N THR A 12 -30.63 6.92 11.43
CA THR A 12 -29.88 7.81 10.57
C THR A 12 -28.44 7.57 11.00
N LYS A 13 -27.74 6.66 10.32
CA LYS A 13 -26.28 6.75 10.26
C LYS A 13 -26.01 8.15 9.77
N GLU A 14 -25.48 9.00 10.64
CA GLU A 14 -24.97 10.29 10.25
C GLU A 14 -23.84 10.01 9.25
N GLU A 15 -24.16 10.05 7.96
CA GLU A 15 -23.19 10.27 6.91
C GLU A 15 -22.55 11.62 7.23
N TYR A 16 -21.35 11.56 7.81
CA TYR A 16 -20.44 12.70 7.83
C TYR A 16 -20.15 13.06 6.38
N THR A 17 -20.97 13.93 5.82
CA THR A 17 -20.65 14.63 4.57
C THR A 17 -19.47 15.53 4.88
N ARG A 18 -18.25 15.02 4.62
CA ARG A 18 -17.04 15.83 4.68
C ARG A 18 -17.24 17.03 3.74
N PRO A 19 -16.91 18.27 4.16
CA PRO A 19 -17.08 19.44 3.31
C PRO A 19 -16.32 19.30 1.98
N ASP A 20 -16.90 19.78 0.87
CA ASP A 20 -16.36 19.76 -0.51
C ASP A 20 -14.96 20.41 -0.72
N PHE A 21 -14.35 20.94 0.35
CA PHE A 21 -13.05 21.61 0.35
C PHE A 21 -12.09 21.06 1.43
N ALA A 22 -12.37 19.89 2.00
CA ALA A 22 -11.41 19.24 2.88
C ALA A 22 -10.13 18.92 2.08
N ASP A 23 -8.98 19.37 2.55
CA ASP A 23 -7.69 18.88 2.07
C ASP A 23 -7.68 17.37 2.31
N LEU A 24 -7.79 16.59 1.24
CA LEU A 24 -7.73 15.14 1.32
C LEU A 24 -6.28 14.72 1.54
N PHE A 25 -6.08 13.77 2.46
CA PHE A 25 -4.77 13.21 2.77
C PHE A 25 -4.53 11.92 1.98
N VAL A 26 -3.28 11.46 1.98
CA VAL A 26 -2.90 10.20 1.31
C VAL A 26 -3.62 8.99 1.92
N THR A 27 -3.95 9.05 3.22
CA THR A 27 -4.75 8.05 3.93
C THR A 27 -6.24 8.07 3.54
N ASP A 28 -6.70 9.09 2.80
CA ASP A 28 -8.07 9.19 2.29
C ASP A 28 -8.21 8.70 0.84
N LEU A 29 -7.15 8.10 0.26
CA LEU A 29 -7.17 7.64 -1.12
C LEU A 29 -8.14 6.46 -1.30
N GLU A 30 -8.91 6.51 -2.39
CA GLU A 30 -9.75 5.40 -2.82
C GLU A 30 -9.61 5.19 -4.34
N THR A 31 -10.04 4.03 -4.82
CA THR A 31 -10.06 3.73 -6.25
C THR A 31 -10.87 4.78 -7.01
N GLY A 32 -10.28 5.32 -8.08
CA GLY A 32 -10.85 6.39 -8.88
C GLY A 32 -10.47 7.80 -8.40
N TYR A 33 -9.68 7.96 -7.35
CA TYR A 33 -9.14 9.25 -6.95
C TYR A 33 -8.01 9.66 -7.88
N VAL A 34 -7.79 10.97 -7.97
CA VAL A 34 -6.72 11.59 -8.73
C VAL A 34 -5.76 12.25 -7.75
N LEU A 35 -4.46 12.12 -8.00
CA LEU A 35 -3.41 12.77 -7.23
C LEU A 35 -2.30 13.28 -8.16
N ASN A 36 -1.56 14.27 -7.69
CA ASN A 36 -0.36 14.77 -8.37
C ASN A 36 0.88 14.31 -7.60
N TYR A 37 1.82 13.69 -8.32
CA TYR A 37 3.12 13.28 -7.82
C TYR A 37 4.15 13.37 -8.96
N ASP A 38 5.32 13.92 -8.65
CA ASP A 38 6.44 14.08 -9.60
C ASP A 38 6.04 14.80 -10.90
N LEU A 39 5.30 15.91 -10.75
CA LEU A 39 4.77 16.74 -11.86
C LEU A 39 3.84 16.00 -12.84
N LYS A 40 3.39 14.79 -12.49
CA LYS A 40 2.42 14.00 -13.25
C LYS A 40 1.13 13.82 -12.47
N THR A 41 0.04 13.64 -13.21
CA THR A 41 -1.29 13.37 -12.65
C THR A 41 -1.59 11.89 -12.77
N TRP A 42 -1.99 11.29 -11.67
CA TRP A 42 -2.19 9.86 -11.53
C TRP A 42 -3.60 9.55 -11.10
N VAL A 43 -4.12 8.40 -11.53
CA VAL A 43 -5.41 7.87 -11.11
C VAL A 43 -5.18 6.60 -10.30
N VAL A 44 -5.81 6.50 -9.14
CA VAL A 44 -5.82 5.26 -8.34
C VAL A 44 -6.69 4.24 -9.07
N VAL A 45 -6.10 3.13 -9.48
CA VAL A 45 -6.77 2.05 -10.22
C VAL A 45 -7.02 0.81 -9.37
N GLU A 46 -6.27 0.65 -8.28
CA GLU A 46 -6.37 -0.50 -7.38
C GLU A 46 -6.04 -0.06 -5.96
N HIS A 47 -6.70 -0.69 -4.98
CA HIS A 47 -6.52 -0.47 -3.55
C HIS A 47 -6.47 -1.82 -2.84
N ILE A 48 -5.39 -2.04 -2.09
CA ILE A 48 -5.11 -3.21 -1.29
C ILE A 48 -4.95 -2.76 0.17
N GLU A 49 -5.54 -3.49 1.09
CA GLU A 49 -5.38 -3.27 2.53
C GLU A 49 -4.56 -4.41 3.13
N TYR A 50 -3.71 -4.07 4.09
CA TYR A 50 -2.88 -4.98 4.88
C TYR A 50 -3.27 -4.90 6.35
N ASP A 51 -3.39 -6.06 6.98
CA ASP A 51 -3.58 -6.25 8.42
C ASP A 51 -2.37 -7.00 8.96
N TRP A 52 -1.63 -6.31 9.84
CA TRP A 52 -0.41 -6.84 10.47
C TRP A 52 -0.67 -7.39 11.88
N GLY A 53 -1.93 -7.43 12.31
CA GLY A 53 -2.32 -7.70 13.70
C GLY A 53 -2.21 -6.47 14.59
N ASP A 54 -2.61 -6.61 15.86
CA ASP A 54 -2.51 -5.57 16.89
C ASP A 54 -3.05 -4.18 16.47
N GLU A 55 -4.13 -4.17 15.67
CA GLU A 55 -4.76 -2.96 15.12
C GLU A 55 -3.82 -2.11 14.23
N GLN A 56 -2.79 -2.73 13.64
CA GLN A 56 -1.87 -2.09 12.70
C GLN A 56 -2.28 -2.41 11.26
N PHE A 57 -2.51 -1.33 10.49
CA PHE A 57 -2.95 -1.43 9.11
C PHE A 57 -2.04 -0.64 8.17
N SER A 58 -1.98 -1.08 6.93
CA SER A 58 -1.35 -0.33 5.85
C SER A 58 -2.17 -0.46 4.58
N GLN A 59 -1.98 0.48 3.67
CA GLN A 59 -2.68 0.52 2.39
C GLN A 59 -1.68 0.55 1.26
N GLU A 60 -2.02 -0.12 0.16
CA GLU A 60 -1.31 -0.02 -1.09
C GLU A 60 -2.25 0.41 -2.20
N PHE A 61 -1.81 1.39 -2.98
CA PHE A 61 -2.54 1.94 -4.10
C PHE A 61 -1.75 1.77 -5.38
N LYS A 62 -2.33 1.09 -6.36
CA LYS A 62 -1.81 1.11 -7.72
C LYS A 62 -2.29 2.36 -8.42
N ILE A 63 -1.36 3.13 -8.96
CA ILE A 63 -1.63 4.39 -9.63
C ILE A 63 -1.15 4.35 -11.08
N ASP A 64 -1.96 4.92 -11.98
CA ASP A 64 -1.75 4.89 -13.43
C ASP A 64 -1.95 6.30 -14.00
N ASN A 65 -1.04 6.77 -14.84
CA ASN A 65 -1.14 8.05 -15.56
C ASN A 65 -1.33 7.91 -17.08
N GLY A 66 -1.53 6.69 -17.57
CA GLY A 66 -1.67 6.32 -18.98
C GLY A 66 -0.36 6.03 -19.70
N GLU A 67 0.79 6.42 -19.13
CA GLU A 67 2.13 6.13 -19.68
C GLU A 67 2.90 5.12 -18.82
N GLU A 68 2.75 5.22 -17.50
CA GLU A 68 3.44 4.40 -16.51
C GLU A 68 2.50 4.03 -15.35
N VAL A 69 2.87 2.95 -14.67
CA VAL A 69 2.20 2.45 -13.48
C VAL A 69 3.18 2.52 -12.31
N ALA A 70 2.69 2.93 -11.16
CA ALA A 70 3.44 2.90 -9.91
C ALA A 70 2.57 2.32 -8.80
N THR A 71 3.23 1.86 -7.74
CA THR A 71 2.58 1.34 -6.54
C THR A 71 2.96 2.21 -5.36
N LEU A 72 1.97 2.72 -4.64
CA LEU A 72 2.12 3.56 -3.47
C LEU A 72 1.77 2.77 -2.22
N PHE A 73 2.73 2.57 -1.33
CA PHE A 73 2.50 1.96 -0.03
C PHE A 73 2.42 3.05 1.05
N VAL A 74 1.39 2.99 1.88
CA VAL A 74 1.03 3.98 2.90
C VAL A 74 0.85 3.27 4.22
N GLU A 75 1.68 3.59 5.20
CA GLU A 75 1.58 3.05 6.55
C GLU A 75 0.95 4.09 7.48
N GLU A 76 -0.17 3.73 8.09
CA GLU A 76 -0.85 4.57 9.08
C GLU A 76 -0.17 4.41 10.44
N SER A 77 0.84 5.25 10.69
CA SER A 77 1.50 5.37 11.99
C SER A 77 1.37 6.81 12.55
N ASP A 78 2.10 7.13 13.62
CA ASP A 78 2.17 8.51 14.14
C ASP A 78 2.64 9.50 13.05
N ASP A 79 3.51 9.04 12.14
CA ASP A 79 3.90 9.73 10.91
C ASP A 79 3.50 8.87 9.69
N VAL A 80 2.82 9.46 8.71
CA VAL A 80 2.44 8.73 7.48
C VAL A 80 3.70 8.40 6.69
N ALA A 81 4.09 7.13 6.67
CA ALA A 81 5.22 6.67 5.87
C ALA A 81 4.71 6.28 4.48
N ILE A 82 5.33 6.88 3.46
CA ILE A 82 4.94 6.65 2.07
C ILE A 82 6.14 6.12 1.32
N SER A 83 5.95 5.02 0.59
CA SER A 83 6.94 4.55 -0.36
C SER A 83 6.32 4.29 -1.72
N ILE A 84 7.12 4.46 -2.77
CA ILE A 84 6.67 4.25 -4.14
C ILE A 84 7.60 3.28 -4.87
N VAL A 85 6.99 2.33 -5.58
CA VAL A 85 7.68 1.41 -6.51
C VAL A 85 7.42 1.89 -7.95
N ARG A 86 8.49 2.00 -8.74
CA ARG A 86 8.44 2.33 -10.17
C ARG A 86 9.47 1.51 -10.92
N ASP A 87 9.02 0.78 -11.95
CA ASP A 87 9.84 0.10 -12.96
C ASP A 87 11.18 -0.44 -12.42
N ASP A 88 11.11 -1.43 -11.54
CA ASP A 88 12.27 -2.04 -10.92
C ASP A 88 12.50 -3.45 -11.47
N ASN A 89 13.71 -3.68 -12.00
CA ASN A 89 14.18 -5.02 -12.35
C ASN A 89 14.60 -5.83 -11.10
N SER A 90 14.03 -5.55 -9.93
CA SER A 90 14.37 -6.20 -8.66
C SER A 90 14.14 -7.71 -8.70
N ALA A 91 13.26 -8.16 -9.60
CA ALA A 91 13.05 -9.56 -9.95
C ALA A 91 14.35 -10.33 -10.29
N GLU A 92 15.43 -9.64 -10.68
CA GLU A 92 16.74 -10.29 -10.92
C GLU A 92 17.37 -10.87 -9.65
N VAL A 93 17.07 -10.29 -8.47
CA VAL A 93 17.64 -10.69 -7.17
C VAL A 93 16.90 -11.89 -6.59
N LEU A 94 15.61 -12.01 -6.91
CA LEU A 94 14.69 -12.94 -6.27
C LEU A 94 15.09 -14.43 -6.43
N PRO A 95 15.53 -14.94 -7.61
CA PRO A 95 15.93 -16.34 -7.74
C PRO A 95 17.06 -16.76 -6.80
N ALA A 96 18.09 -15.92 -6.67
CA ALA A 96 19.23 -16.19 -5.78
C ALA A 96 18.82 -16.12 -4.30
N TRP A 97 17.92 -15.19 -3.97
CA TRP A 97 17.34 -15.10 -2.63
C TRP A 97 16.54 -16.35 -2.27
N ILE A 98 15.63 -16.80 -3.15
CA ILE A 98 14.80 -17.99 -2.93
C ILE A 98 15.67 -19.24 -2.78
N GLU A 99 16.69 -19.40 -3.62
CA GLU A 99 17.61 -20.54 -3.52
C GLU A 99 18.29 -20.58 -2.15
N HIS A 100 18.82 -19.45 -1.68
CA HIS A 100 19.42 -19.36 -0.35
C HIS A 100 18.40 -19.68 0.75
N PHE A 101 17.22 -19.06 0.69
CA PHE A 101 16.18 -19.25 1.70
C PHE A 101 15.77 -20.72 1.82
N LYS A 102 15.62 -21.43 0.69
CA LYS A 102 15.30 -22.87 0.67
C LYS A 102 16.43 -23.75 1.20
N GLN A 103 17.69 -23.35 1.01
CA GLN A 103 18.85 -24.12 1.47
C GLN A 103 19.16 -23.91 2.96
N VAL A 104 19.04 -22.67 3.44
CA VAL A 104 19.47 -22.26 4.79
C VAL A 104 18.28 -22.19 5.76
N GLY A 105 17.08 -21.91 5.26
CA GLY A 105 15.86 -21.73 6.06
C GLY A 105 15.73 -20.34 6.69
N THR A 106 16.57 -19.38 6.31
CA THR A 106 16.53 -18.00 6.81
C THR A 106 16.82 -17.01 5.68
N PRO A 107 16.32 -15.76 5.78
CA PRO A 107 16.63 -14.72 4.80
C PRO A 107 18.12 -14.41 4.73
N GLN A 108 18.60 -14.08 3.53
CA GLN A 108 19.94 -13.51 3.35
C GLN A 108 20.07 -12.24 4.20
N GLN A 109 21.21 -12.02 4.85
CA GLN A 109 21.38 -10.85 5.72
C GLN A 109 21.66 -9.55 4.93
N GLU A 110 22.19 -9.68 3.71
CA GLU A 110 22.49 -8.55 2.84
C GLU A 110 22.13 -8.87 1.39
N LEU A 111 21.61 -7.88 0.67
CA LEU A 111 21.33 -7.92 -0.77
C LEU A 111 22.08 -6.79 -1.46
N THR A 112 22.45 -7.00 -2.72
CA THR A 112 22.99 -5.94 -3.57
C THR A 112 22.15 -5.83 -4.83
N TYR A 113 21.60 -4.65 -5.07
CA TYR A 113 20.77 -4.34 -6.22
C TYR A 113 21.11 -2.94 -6.72
N ASN A 114 21.31 -2.78 -8.03
CA ASN A 114 21.72 -1.49 -8.64
C ASN A 114 22.92 -0.81 -7.95
N GLY A 115 23.87 -1.60 -7.43
CA GLY A 115 25.06 -1.09 -6.72
C GLY A 115 24.79 -0.55 -5.31
N ILE A 116 23.56 -0.67 -4.80
CA ILE A 116 23.19 -0.33 -3.42
C ILE A 116 23.16 -1.62 -2.60
N THR A 117 23.75 -1.58 -1.41
CA THR A 117 23.68 -2.66 -0.43
C THR A 117 22.52 -2.43 0.51
N PHE A 118 21.66 -3.42 0.62
CA PHE A 118 20.53 -3.45 1.54
C PHE A 118 20.79 -4.48 2.63
N LYS A 119 20.40 -4.16 3.86
CA LYS A 119 20.52 -5.05 5.02
C LYS A 119 19.15 -5.53 5.43
N TYR A 120 19.06 -6.81 5.77
CA TYR A 120 17.86 -7.38 6.37
C TYR A 120 17.49 -6.57 7.62
N SER A 121 16.24 -6.13 7.68
CA SER A 121 15.72 -5.26 8.74
C SER A 121 14.71 -6.01 9.60
N SER A 122 13.70 -6.59 8.97
CA SER A 122 12.57 -7.20 9.67
C SER A 122 11.86 -8.24 8.81
N GLU A 123 11.04 -9.06 9.47
CA GLU A 123 10.02 -9.88 8.85
C GLU A 123 8.69 -9.72 9.59
N SER A 124 7.59 -9.78 8.84
CA SER A 124 6.24 -9.58 9.35
C SER A 124 5.30 -10.56 8.68
N ALA A 125 4.50 -11.28 9.47
CA ALA A 125 3.36 -12.03 8.97
C ALA A 125 2.18 -11.06 8.82
N GLY A 126 1.42 -11.16 7.74
CA GLY A 126 0.27 -10.30 7.51
C GLY A 126 -0.82 -10.99 6.71
N TYR A 127 -1.98 -10.34 6.68
CA TYR A 127 -3.05 -10.64 5.75
C TYR A 127 -3.25 -9.44 4.83
N CYS A 128 -3.47 -9.68 3.54
CA CYS A 128 -3.85 -8.63 2.60
C CYS A 128 -5.18 -8.96 1.92
N ARG A 129 -5.91 -7.94 1.49
CA ARG A 129 -7.08 -8.08 0.63
C ARG A 129 -7.11 -6.99 -0.43
N ASN A 130 -7.65 -7.33 -1.60
CA ASN A 130 -7.85 -6.37 -2.67
C ASN A 130 -9.26 -5.77 -2.57
N ILE A 131 -9.36 -4.53 -2.09
CA ILE A 131 -10.63 -3.82 -1.91
C ILE A 131 -11.34 -3.58 -3.24
N THR A 132 -10.57 -3.41 -4.31
CA THR A 132 -11.12 -3.09 -5.63
C THR A 132 -11.77 -4.29 -6.30
N THR A 133 -11.19 -5.49 -6.16
CA THR A 133 -11.64 -6.68 -6.91
C THR A 133 -12.23 -7.79 -6.04
N GLN A 134 -11.73 -7.98 -4.82
CA GLN A 134 -12.09 -9.10 -3.95
C GLN A 134 -12.09 -8.68 -2.45
N PRO A 135 -12.95 -7.75 -2.02
CA PRO A 135 -12.90 -7.13 -0.69
C PRO A 135 -13.14 -8.09 0.49
N GLU A 136 -13.71 -9.26 0.22
CA GLU A 136 -14.01 -10.28 1.24
C GLU A 136 -12.92 -11.37 1.34
N VAL A 137 -11.92 -11.35 0.45
CA VAL A 137 -10.90 -12.40 0.35
C VAL A 137 -9.58 -11.91 0.93
N TRP A 138 -9.27 -12.39 2.14
CA TRP A 138 -7.98 -12.19 2.78
C TRP A 138 -7.00 -13.29 2.40
N ARG A 139 -5.75 -12.93 2.14
CA ARG A 139 -4.64 -13.85 1.86
C ARG A 139 -3.51 -13.61 2.84
N GLU A 140 -3.03 -14.69 3.43
CA GLU A 140 -1.87 -14.69 4.33
C GLU A 140 -0.58 -14.61 3.52
N PHE A 141 0.42 -13.90 4.04
CA PHE A 141 1.75 -13.82 3.47
C PHE A 141 2.79 -13.45 4.54
N MET A 142 4.05 -13.67 4.21
CA MET A 142 5.20 -13.14 4.95
C MET A 142 5.86 -12.02 4.15
N LEU A 143 6.15 -10.91 4.81
CA LEU A 143 6.94 -9.81 4.24
C LEU A 143 8.34 -9.83 4.86
N TYR A 144 9.38 -9.82 4.02
CA TYR A 144 10.77 -9.61 4.43
C TYR A 144 11.24 -8.25 3.94
N THR A 145 11.74 -7.43 4.86
CA THR A 145 12.10 -6.03 4.59
C THR A 145 13.61 -5.84 4.67
N TYR A 146 14.16 -5.17 3.67
CA TYR A 146 15.57 -4.85 3.54
C TYR A 146 15.75 -3.35 3.33
N LEU A 147 16.58 -2.72 4.15
CA LEU A 147 16.80 -1.27 4.09
C LEU A 147 18.21 -0.94 3.63
N ASP A 148 18.34 0.09 2.81
CA ASP A 148 19.64 0.67 2.50
C ASP A 148 20.21 1.44 3.71
N SER A 149 21.49 1.81 3.66
CA SER A 149 22.13 2.55 4.77
C SER A 149 21.51 3.91 5.10
N THR A 150 20.70 4.47 4.20
CA THR A 150 20.02 5.75 4.39
C THR A 150 18.55 5.63 4.77
N ASN A 151 18.01 4.40 4.80
CA ASN A 151 16.58 4.09 4.95
C ASN A 151 15.68 4.76 3.91
N ARG A 152 16.23 5.18 2.76
CA ARG A 152 15.47 5.80 1.66
C ARG A 152 14.99 4.81 0.64
N TYR A 153 15.69 3.69 0.50
CA TYR A 153 15.31 2.61 -0.40
C TYR A 153 15.05 1.35 0.41
N CYS A 154 14.00 0.65 0.03
CA CYS A 154 13.56 -0.58 0.66
C CYS A 154 13.42 -1.67 -0.41
N ILE A 155 13.93 -2.86 -0.13
CA ILE A 155 13.53 -4.07 -0.86
C ILE A 155 12.55 -4.83 0.02
N SER A 156 11.37 -5.10 -0.54
CA SER A 156 10.32 -5.90 0.07
C SER A 156 10.21 -7.21 -0.68
N ILE A 157 10.28 -8.33 0.02
CA ILE A 157 10.04 -9.66 -0.55
C ILE A 157 8.81 -10.23 0.14
N GLU A 158 7.76 -10.48 -0.63
CA GLU A 158 6.54 -11.11 -0.16
C GLU A 158 6.59 -12.60 -0.47
N GLN A 159 6.14 -13.43 0.48
CA GLN A 159 6.02 -14.87 0.33
C GLN A 159 4.57 -15.27 0.60
N TRP A 160 3.89 -15.75 -0.43
CA TRP A 160 2.49 -16.19 -0.36
C TRP A 160 2.35 -17.68 -0.05
N ASN A 161 3.34 -18.49 -0.46
CA ASN A 161 3.46 -19.90 -0.13
C ASN A 161 4.91 -20.38 -0.35
N ASP A 162 5.16 -21.68 -0.28
CA ASP A 162 6.51 -22.27 -0.41
C ASP A 162 7.24 -21.94 -1.72
N ASN A 163 6.52 -21.56 -2.78
CA ASN A 163 7.08 -21.34 -4.12
C ASN A 163 6.58 -20.07 -4.80
N ASP A 164 5.84 -19.22 -4.09
CA ASP A 164 5.22 -18.02 -4.64
C ASP A 164 5.73 -16.81 -3.88
N PHE A 165 6.50 -16.01 -4.59
CA PHE A 165 7.23 -14.87 -4.04
C PHE A 165 7.14 -13.70 -5.00
N ASP A 166 6.98 -12.51 -4.45
CA ASP A 166 7.08 -11.25 -5.15
C ASP A 166 8.20 -10.41 -4.54
N ILE A 167 8.80 -9.55 -5.34
CA ILE A 167 9.81 -8.61 -4.89
C ILE A 167 9.50 -7.22 -5.44
N SER A 168 9.75 -6.21 -4.62
CA SER A 168 9.72 -4.82 -5.03
C SER A 168 10.85 -4.04 -4.37
N CYS A 169 11.30 -2.99 -5.05
CA CYS A 169 12.27 -2.03 -4.57
C CYS A 169 11.58 -0.66 -4.55
N SER A 170 11.18 -0.21 -3.37
CA SER A 170 10.52 1.08 -3.18
C SER A 170 11.49 2.17 -2.77
N LYS A 171 11.09 3.41 -3.00
CA LYS A 171 11.74 4.61 -2.49
C LYS A 171 10.78 5.31 -1.53
N GLN A 172 11.27 5.67 -0.34
CA GLN A 172 10.53 6.49 0.61
C GLN A 172 10.39 7.92 0.07
N ILE A 173 9.18 8.46 0.16
CA ILE A 173 8.83 9.83 -0.21
C ILE A 173 8.13 10.52 0.95
N ALA A 174 8.18 11.84 0.97
CA ALA A 174 7.45 12.62 1.96
C ALA A 174 5.98 12.81 1.54
N ASP A 175 5.12 12.97 2.54
CA ASP A 175 3.69 13.27 2.38
C ASP A 175 3.42 14.45 1.44
N TYR A 176 4.17 15.55 1.59
CA TYR A 176 4.04 16.75 0.78
C TYR A 176 4.46 16.59 -0.68
N GLU A 177 5.12 15.48 -1.05
CA GLU A 177 5.42 15.18 -2.45
C GLU A 177 4.16 14.73 -3.21
N ILE A 178 3.13 14.27 -2.50
CA ILE A 178 1.80 14.01 -3.03
C ILE A 178 0.92 15.22 -2.78
N SER A 179 0.21 15.67 -3.81
CA SER A 179 -0.64 16.86 -3.71
C SER A 179 -1.90 16.71 -4.55
N SER A 180 -2.82 17.66 -4.39
CA SER A 180 -4.02 17.78 -5.23
C SER A 180 -4.81 16.47 -5.30
N ILE A 181 -5.13 15.90 -4.13
CA ILE A 181 -5.95 14.69 -4.05
C ILE A 181 -7.42 15.08 -4.22
N TYR A 182 -8.12 14.46 -5.17
CA TYR A 182 -9.56 14.65 -5.37
C TYR A 182 -10.22 13.45 -6.06
N PRO A 183 -11.51 13.16 -5.80
CA PRO A 183 -12.26 12.13 -6.53
C PRO A 183 -12.36 12.48 -8.03
N SER A 184 -12.12 11.53 -8.94
CA SER A 184 -12.24 11.78 -10.39
C SER A 184 -13.66 12.05 -10.85
N LYS A 185 -14.66 11.57 -10.10
CA LYS A 185 -16.08 11.86 -10.34
C LYS A 185 -16.62 12.72 -9.21
N ARG A 186 -17.04 13.94 -9.57
CA ARG A 186 -18.08 14.66 -8.83
C ARG A 186 -19.42 14.18 -9.40
N ASP A 187 -20.23 13.54 -8.57
CA ASP A 187 -21.65 13.33 -8.91
C ASP A 187 -22.39 14.67 -9.03
#